data_AF-A0A1Z2L7H9-F1
#
_entry.id   AF-A0A1Z2L7H9-F1
#
_cell.length_a   1.000
_cell.length_b   1.000
_cell.length_c   1.000
_cell.angle_alpha   90.00
_cell.angle_beta   90.00
_cell.angle_gamma   90.00
#
_symmetry.space_group_name_H-M   'P 1'
#
loop_
_entity.id
_entity.type
_entity.pdbx_description
1 polymer ?
#
loop_
_entity_poly.entity_id
_entity_poly.type
_entity_poly.pdbx_seq_one_letter_code
_entity_poly.pdbx_strand_id
1 'polypeptide(L)'
;MQALRETPPERVHQELGRLSTVRTLPAWIRSMAEGDPRAFAKLTGALQAYHEAAIAPYWSHIQAQIEADRAVRGRALLDGGADALLSSLPPMMRWRAPVLEADYPVDRDIHLNGRGLLLVPSFFCRRTPVTYVNPDLAPVLVYPARHMAECAPAEVAAPRSLGKLVGHTRSAVLGSIGGGCTTSELARRVGVSAASASQHAGVLREAGLVLTLRNGSAVMHTLTPLGAALLRGGHRGPQGRPRVQPVGQSSIPERSTPATM
;
A
#
# COMPACT_ATOMS: atom_id res chain seq x y z
N MET A 1 -0.88 -0.93 17.75
CA MET A 1 -0.74 -0.61 19.18
C MET A 1 0.48 -1.22 19.85
N GLN A 2 0.93 -2.42 19.44
CA GLN A 2 2.12 -3.08 20.00
C GLN A 2 3.40 -2.24 19.86
N ALA A 3 3.71 -1.74 18.66
CA ALA A 3 4.89 -0.90 18.43
C ALA A 3 4.96 0.37 19.31
N LEU A 4 3.80 0.96 19.66
CA LEU A 4 3.76 2.11 20.58
C LEU A 4 4.14 1.71 22.01
N ARG A 5 3.69 0.52 22.46
CA ARG A 5 4.02 -0.03 23.79
C ARG A 5 5.47 -0.48 23.88
N GLU A 6 6.03 -0.94 22.78
CA GLU A 6 7.42 -1.39 22.66
C GLU A 6 8.40 -0.23 22.42
N THR A 7 7.91 1.00 22.25
CA THR A 7 8.79 2.16 22.04
C THR A 7 9.53 2.46 23.35
N PRO A 8 10.88 2.47 23.36
CA PRO A 8 11.65 2.77 24.57
C PRO A 8 11.28 4.13 25.15
N PRO A 9 11.12 4.27 26.48
CA PRO A 9 10.78 5.54 27.13
C PRO A 9 11.74 6.68 26.76
N GLU A 10 13.03 6.37 26.58
CA GLU A 10 14.07 7.33 26.21
C GLU A 10 13.80 7.96 24.85
N ARG A 11 13.31 7.15 23.89
CA ARG A 11 12.95 7.63 22.56
C ARG A 11 11.73 8.54 22.62
N VAL A 12 10.73 8.20 23.44
CA VAL A 12 9.56 9.06 23.61
C VAL A 12 9.93 10.37 24.31
N HIS A 13 10.78 10.32 25.32
CA HIS A 13 11.33 11.52 25.96
C HIS A 13 12.04 12.42 24.95
N GLN A 14 12.92 11.87 24.12
CA GLN A 14 13.67 12.62 23.11
C GLN A 14 12.73 13.30 22.09
N GLU A 15 11.74 12.57 21.56
CA GLU A 15 10.82 13.13 20.56
C GLU A 15 9.84 14.16 21.18
N LEU A 16 9.37 13.94 22.42
CA LEU A 16 8.56 14.93 23.14
C LEU A 16 9.38 16.18 23.53
N GLY A 17 10.67 16.01 23.86
CA GLY A 17 11.60 17.10 24.09
C GLY A 17 11.81 17.98 22.85
N ARG A 18 11.76 17.40 21.64
CA ARG A 18 11.77 18.18 20.39
C ARG A 18 10.47 18.94 20.16
N LEU A 19 9.33 18.41 20.60
CA LEU A 19 8.04 19.10 20.47
C LEU A 19 7.89 20.26 21.46
N SER A 20 8.49 20.14 22.65
CA SER A 20 8.42 21.18 23.69
C SER A 20 9.20 22.45 23.33
N THR A 21 10.16 22.38 22.40
CA THR A 21 10.86 23.57 21.87
C THR A 21 10.00 24.42 20.95
N VAL A 22 8.95 23.82 20.35
CA VAL A 22 8.07 24.50 19.39
C VAL A 22 6.72 24.87 20.02
N ARG A 23 6.26 24.12 21.04
CA ARG A 23 4.98 24.36 21.73
C ARG A 23 5.02 23.98 23.20
N THR A 24 4.30 24.74 24.02
CA THR A 24 4.04 24.36 25.41
C THR A 24 3.18 23.10 25.47
N LEU A 25 3.74 22.02 26.01
CA LEU A 25 3.05 20.74 26.14
C LEU A 25 2.15 20.71 27.40
N PRO A 26 0.91 20.18 27.30
CA PRO A 26 0.07 19.89 28.45
C PRO A 26 0.78 19.00 29.48
N ALA A 27 0.42 19.15 30.76
CA ALA A 27 1.09 18.44 31.86
C ALA A 27 1.11 16.91 31.68
N TRP A 28 0.04 16.32 31.17
CA TRP A 28 -0.04 14.87 30.95
C TRP A 28 0.94 14.36 29.86
N ILE A 29 1.32 15.20 28.89
CA ILE A 29 2.34 14.87 27.87
C ILE A 29 3.74 14.95 28.51
N ARG A 30 3.96 15.90 29.43
CA ARG A 30 5.23 15.98 30.18
C ARG A 30 5.42 14.77 31.10
N SER A 31 4.39 14.37 31.85
CA SER A 31 4.44 13.15 32.68
C SER A 31 4.70 11.89 31.84
N MET A 32 4.23 11.85 30.60
CA MET A 32 4.57 10.79 29.65
C MET A 32 6.04 10.84 29.21
N ALA A 33 6.59 12.03 28.94
CA ALA A 33 8.01 12.19 28.64
C ALA A 33 8.90 11.76 29.82
N GLU A 34 8.43 11.93 31.05
CA GLU A 34 9.10 11.48 32.28
C GLU A 34 8.94 9.96 32.53
N GLY A 35 8.24 9.24 31.65
CA GLY A 35 8.13 7.78 31.70
C GLY A 35 6.96 7.25 32.54
N ASP A 36 5.97 8.07 32.91
CA ASP A 36 4.79 7.61 33.67
C ASP A 36 3.99 6.55 32.87
N PRO A 37 3.95 5.28 33.31
CA PRO A 37 3.22 4.22 32.63
C PRO A 37 1.71 4.48 32.54
N ARG A 38 1.14 5.24 33.50
CA ARG A 38 -0.30 5.56 33.52
C ARG A 38 -0.66 6.55 32.41
N ALA A 39 0.19 7.57 32.19
CA ALA A 39 0.01 8.52 31.10
C ALA A 39 0.08 7.82 29.72
N PHE A 40 1.02 6.88 29.55
CA PHE A 40 1.11 6.03 28.36
C PHE A 40 -0.10 5.12 28.16
N ALA A 41 -0.57 4.46 29.22
CA ALA A 41 -1.74 3.61 29.16
C ALA A 41 -2.99 4.40 28.76
N LYS A 42 -3.14 5.64 29.28
CA LYS A 42 -4.23 6.54 28.91
C LYS A 42 -4.17 6.95 27.44
N LEU A 43 -3.00 7.32 26.92
CA LEU A 43 -2.83 7.63 25.49
C LEU A 43 -3.17 6.42 24.62
N THR A 44 -2.64 5.25 24.99
CA THR A 44 -2.86 4.00 24.26
C THR A 44 -4.34 3.64 24.26
N GLY A 45 -5.03 3.78 25.38
CA GLY A 45 -6.48 3.56 25.48
C GLY A 45 -7.28 4.54 24.62
N ALA A 46 -6.92 5.82 24.63
CA ALA A 46 -7.57 6.84 23.79
C ALA A 46 -7.38 6.57 22.30
N LEU A 47 -6.16 6.20 21.87
CA LEU A 47 -5.87 5.83 20.48
C LEU A 47 -6.62 4.55 20.07
N GLN A 48 -6.75 3.57 20.96
CA GLN A 48 -7.51 2.35 20.70
C GLN A 48 -8.99 2.66 20.52
N ALA A 49 -9.59 3.42 21.44
CA ALA A 49 -10.99 3.84 21.36
C ALA A 49 -11.27 4.66 20.10
N TYR A 50 -10.37 5.60 19.75
CA TYR A 50 -10.47 6.35 18.51
C TYR A 50 -10.36 5.45 17.28
N HIS A 51 -9.42 4.51 17.27
CA HIS A 51 -9.29 3.55 16.18
C HIS A 51 -10.58 2.74 16.00
N GLU A 52 -11.12 2.16 17.07
CA GLU A 52 -12.35 1.37 17.03
C GLU A 52 -13.56 2.17 16.56
N ALA A 53 -13.69 3.42 16.99
CA ALA A 53 -14.83 4.27 16.66
C ALA A 53 -14.71 4.92 15.26
N ALA A 54 -13.53 5.36 14.86
CA ALA A 54 -13.34 6.26 13.72
C ALA A 54 -12.54 5.66 12.56
N ILE A 55 -11.74 4.61 12.78
CA ILE A 55 -10.87 4.03 11.75
C ILE A 55 -11.35 2.63 11.35
N ALA A 56 -11.53 1.73 12.33
CA ALA A 56 -11.89 0.33 12.12
C ALA A 56 -13.11 0.13 11.21
N PRO A 57 -14.21 0.91 11.34
CA PRO A 57 -15.38 0.76 10.47
C PRO A 57 -15.07 1.04 8.99
N TYR A 58 -14.06 1.87 8.72
CA TYR A 58 -13.67 2.29 7.37
C TYR A 58 -12.35 1.66 6.91
N TRP A 59 -11.76 0.76 7.69
CA TRP A 59 -10.42 0.24 7.45
C TRP A 59 -10.27 -0.43 6.09
N SER A 60 -11.27 -1.22 5.69
CA SER A 60 -11.31 -1.89 4.38
C SER A 60 -11.32 -0.90 3.21
N HIS A 61 -11.99 0.25 3.35
CA HIS A 61 -11.97 1.32 2.36
C HIS A 61 -10.59 2.01 2.30
N ILE A 62 -10.02 2.33 3.47
CA ILE A 62 -8.69 2.95 3.58
C ILE A 62 -7.64 2.06 2.91
N GLN A 63 -7.66 0.75 3.21
CA GLN A 63 -6.74 -0.23 2.61
C GLN A 63 -6.90 -0.32 1.09
N ALA A 64 -8.14 -0.31 0.58
CA ALA A 64 -8.38 -0.35 -0.85
C ALA A 64 -7.81 0.88 -1.58
N GLN A 65 -7.92 2.08 -1.00
CA GLN A 65 -7.34 3.30 -1.58
C GLN A 65 -5.81 3.26 -1.61
N ILE A 66 -5.19 2.81 -0.51
CA ILE A 66 -3.74 2.68 -0.42
C ILE A 66 -3.23 1.66 -1.44
N GLU A 67 -3.90 0.52 -1.59
CA GLU A 67 -3.50 -0.52 -2.53
C GLU A 67 -3.65 -0.07 -4.00
N ALA A 68 -4.70 0.70 -4.30
CA ALA A 68 -4.89 1.29 -5.63
C ALA A 68 -3.75 2.25 -6.00
N ASP A 69 -3.35 3.13 -5.07
CA ASP A 69 -2.21 4.03 -5.28
C ASP A 69 -0.92 3.21 -5.50
N ARG A 70 -0.65 2.21 -4.64
CA ARG A 70 0.51 1.32 -4.78
C ARG A 70 0.56 0.60 -6.12
N ALA A 71 -0.59 0.16 -6.65
CA ALA A 71 -0.66 -0.50 -7.95
C ALA A 71 -0.24 0.43 -9.09
N VAL A 72 -0.72 1.68 -9.07
CA VAL A 72 -0.34 2.71 -10.06
C VAL A 72 1.16 3.01 -9.98
N ARG A 73 1.69 3.22 -8.77
CA ARG A 73 3.12 3.47 -8.55
C ARG A 73 4.00 2.30 -8.96
N GLY A 74 3.59 1.09 -8.59
CA GLY A 74 4.29 -0.14 -8.93
C GLY A 74 4.36 -0.34 -10.44
N ARG A 75 3.28 -0.05 -11.17
CA ARG A 75 3.28 -0.13 -12.64
C ARG A 75 4.24 0.87 -13.27
N ALA A 76 4.21 2.13 -12.83
CA ALA A 76 5.13 3.15 -13.31
C ALA A 76 6.60 2.76 -13.09
N LEU A 77 6.92 2.20 -11.91
CA LEU A 77 8.26 1.71 -11.59
C LEU A 77 8.70 0.56 -12.50
N LEU A 78 7.81 -0.40 -12.77
CA LEU A 78 8.13 -1.55 -13.62
C LEU A 78 8.30 -1.16 -15.09
N ASP A 79 7.52 -0.20 -15.59
CA ASP A 79 7.52 0.20 -17.00
C ASP A 79 8.65 1.19 -17.35
N GLY A 80 9.03 2.07 -16.42
CA GLY A 80 9.97 3.16 -16.69
C GLY A 80 10.93 3.49 -15.55
N GLY A 81 11.09 2.59 -14.59
CA GLY A 81 12.05 2.76 -13.50
C GLY A 81 11.68 3.87 -12.51
N ALA A 82 12.70 4.35 -11.79
CA ALA A 82 12.53 5.35 -10.74
C ALA A 82 12.00 6.69 -11.29
N ASP A 83 12.46 7.12 -12.45
CA ASP A 83 11.99 8.36 -13.08
C ASP A 83 10.49 8.34 -13.37
N ALA A 84 9.96 7.24 -13.92
CA ALA A 84 8.53 7.10 -14.18
C ALA A 84 7.71 7.03 -12.89
N LEU A 85 8.21 6.33 -11.86
CA LEU A 85 7.60 6.30 -10.53
C LEU A 85 7.49 7.71 -9.94
N LEU A 86 8.59 8.46 -9.89
CA LEU A 86 8.64 9.79 -9.29
C LEU A 86 7.83 10.81 -10.08
N SER A 87 7.83 10.70 -11.41
CA SER A 87 7.00 11.52 -12.31
C SER A 87 5.49 11.27 -12.16
N SER A 88 5.09 10.16 -11.52
CA SER A 88 3.67 9.84 -11.30
C SER A 88 3.06 10.52 -10.06
N LEU A 89 3.89 11.12 -9.19
CA LEU A 89 3.50 11.73 -7.91
C LEU A 89 2.85 13.14 -7.96
N PRO A 90 2.78 13.88 -9.09
CA PRO A 90 2.00 15.11 -9.17
C PRO A 90 0.51 14.92 -8.78
N PRO A 91 -0.13 15.97 -8.21
CA PRO A 91 0.34 17.36 -8.17
C PRO A 91 1.22 17.73 -6.96
N MET A 92 1.28 16.87 -5.94
CA MET A 92 1.84 17.24 -4.62
C MET A 92 3.37 17.26 -4.58
N MET A 93 3.99 16.60 -5.55
CA MET A 93 5.43 16.47 -5.67
C MET A 93 5.83 16.64 -7.13
N ARG A 94 6.98 17.25 -7.35
CA ARG A 94 7.49 17.61 -8.68
C ARG A 94 8.85 16.93 -8.87
N TRP A 95 8.91 15.99 -9.80
CA TRP A 95 10.17 15.36 -10.18
C TRP A 95 10.91 16.24 -11.17
N ARG A 96 12.08 16.75 -10.77
CA ARG A 96 13.02 17.49 -11.60
C ARG A 96 14.37 16.81 -11.46
N ALA A 97 14.56 15.72 -12.21
CA ALA A 97 15.72 14.86 -12.06
C ALA A 97 17.03 15.67 -11.90
N PRO A 98 17.85 15.40 -10.87
CA PRO A 98 17.74 14.30 -9.90
C PRO A 98 16.99 14.64 -8.59
N VAL A 99 16.25 15.75 -8.54
CA VAL A 99 15.63 16.30 -7.33
C VAL A 99 14.12 16.08 -7.33
N LEU A 100 13.60 15.66 -6.18
CA LEU A 100 12.16 15.53 -5.93
C LEU A 100 11.71 16.64 -5.00
N GLU A 101 10.96 17.59 -5.53
CA GLU A 101 10.45 18.74 -4.78
C GLU A 101 9.06 18.42 -4.21
N ALA A 102 8.80 18.87 -2.99
CA ALA A 102 7.48 18.82 -2.37
C ALA A 102 7.23 20.14 -1.65
N ASP A 103 5.98 20.61 -1.65
CA ASP A 103 5.62 21.71 -0.77
C ASP A 103 5.75 21.21 0.67
N TYR A 104 6.46 21.96 1.52
CA TYR A 104 6.68 21.63 2.93
C TYR A 104 6.68 22.91 3.78
N PRO A 105 6.27 22.91 5.06
CA PRO A 105 6.18 24.13 5.85
C PRO A 105 7.52 24.82 6.14
N VAL A 106 8.63 24.11 5.92
CA VAL A 106 9.99 24.65 6.08
C VAL A 106 10.83 24.32 4.85
N ASP A 107 11.72 25.25 4.49
CA ASP A 107 12.70 25.02 3.43
C ASP A 107 13.79 24.09 3.95
N ARG A 108 13.97 22.95 3.28
CA ARG A 108 14.89 21.90 3.70
C ARG A 108 15.26 20.98 2.56
N ASP A 109 16.57 20.82 2.36
CA ASP A 109 17.13 19.79 1.49
C ASP A 109 17.44 18.51 2.26
N ILE A 110 17.11 17.38 1.63
CA ILE A 110 17.41 16.04 2.15
C ILE A 110 18.25 15.29 1.12
N HIS A 111 19.54 15.17 1.38
CA HIS A 111 20.44 14.39 0.53
C HIS A 111 20.35 12.91 0.87
N LEU A 112 20.01 12.08 -0.12
CA LEU A 112 19.87 10.64 0.06
C LEU A 112 21.21 9.95 0.28
N ASN A 113 22.30 10.43 -0.34
CA ASN A 113 23.66 9.89 -0.21
C ASN A 113 23.72 8.36 -0.36
N GLY A 114 22.99 7.80 -1.34
CA GLY A 114 22.94 6.36 -1.59
C GLY A 114 22.05 5.54 -0.65
N ARG A 115 21.44 6.15 0.38
CA ARG A 115 20.58 5.45 1.35
C ARG A 115 19.21 5.03 0.80
N GLY A 116 18.85 5.52 -0.39
CA GLY A 116 17.54 5.34 -0.98
C GLY A 116 16.46 6.22 -0.33
N LEU A 117 15.23 6.05 -0.81
CA LEU A 117 14.04 6.77 -0.34
C LEU A 117 12.87 5.80 -0.22
N LEU A 118 12.29 5.71 0.98
CA LEU A 118 11.08 4.93 1.20
C LEU A 118 9.84 5.81 1.00
N LEU A 119 9.03 5.47 -0.01
CA LEU A 119 7.76 6.14 -0.27
C LEU A 119 6.62 5.42 0.47
N VAL A 120 5.91 6.14 1.32
CA VAL A 120 4.79 5.61 2.12
C VAL A 120 3.50 6.36 1.79
N PRO A 121 2.57 5.76 1.02
CA PRO A 121 1.27 6.37 0.79
C PRO A 121 0.46 6.41 2.09
N SER A 122 -0.22 7.52 2.34
CA SER A 122 -1.06 7.70 3.53
C SER A 122 -2.42 8.29 3.16
N PHE A 123 -3.48 7.63 3.62
CA PHE A 123 -4.87 8.12 3.48
C PHE A 123 -5.16 9.36 4.33
N PHE A 124 -4.48 9.47 5.49
CA PHE A 124 -4.69 10.59 6.42
C PHE A 124 -3.80 11.80 6.09
N CYS A 125 -2.79 11.63 5.24
CA CYS A 125 -2.05 12.73 4.64
C CYS A 125 -2.90 13.30 3.49
N ARG A 126 -3.26 14.59 3.56
CA ARG A 126 -4.24 15.20 2.62
C ARG A 126 -3.67 16.26 1.69
N ARG A 127 -2.58 16.92 2.07
CA ARG A 127 -2.08 18.10 1.35
C ARG A 127 -0.58 18.03 1.10
N THR A 128 0.17 17.83 2.17
CA THR A 128 1.61 18.09 2.18
C THR A 128 2.31 16.80 2.57
N PRO A 129 3.21 16.26 1.73
CA PRO A 129 4.06 15.15 2.11
C PRO A 129 4.83 15.47 3.39
N VAL A 130 5.06 14.46 4.23
CA VAL A 130 5.81 14.61 5.47
C VAL A 130 6.97 13.62 5.49
N THR A 131 8.11 14.10 5.98
CA THR A 131 9.27 13.26 6.26
C THR A 131 9.50 13.18 7.76
N TYR A 132 10.32 12.21 8.19
CA TYR A 132 10.75 12.13 9.57
C TYR A 132 11.83 13.17 9.88
N VAL A 133 11.80 13.69 11.10
CA VAL A 133 12.73 14.72 11.56
C VAL A 133 14.16 14.17 11.63
N ASN A 134 14.31 12.91 12.04
CA ASN A 134 15.62 12.28 12.24
C ASN A 134 16.34 12.03 10.91
N PRO A 135 17.47 12.72 10.63
CA PRO A 135 18.20 12.57 9.39
C PRO A 135 19.02 11.28 9.31
N ASP A 136 19.27 10.57 10.42
CA ASP A 136 20.09 9.36 10.45
C ASP A 136 19.31 8.09 10.07
N LEU A 137 17.98 8.17 10.11
CA LEU A 137 17.11 7.08 9.65
C LEU A 137 17.08 7.03 8.12
N ALA A 138 16.71 5.87 7.58
CA ALA A 138 16.40 5.75 6.16
C ALA A 138 15.40 6.85 5.77
N PRO A 139 15.69 7.67 4.74
CA PRO A 139 14.79 8.74 4.33
C PRO A 139 13.40 8.17 4.00
N VAL A 140 12.39 8.58 4.76
CA VAL A 140 11.00 8.20 4.53
C VAL A 140 10.23 9.43 4.09
N LEU A 141 9.45 9.28 3.02
CA LEU A 141 8.51 10.29 2.57
C LEU A 141 7.10 9.70 2.61
N VAL A 142 6.32 10.18 3.57
CA VAL A 142 4.90 9.90 3.66
C VAL A 142 4.18 10.89 2.77
N TYR A 143 3.44 10.42 1.77
CA TYR A 143 2.73 11.28 0.83
C TYR A 143 1.23 10.98 0.84
N PRO A 144 0.37 11.95 0.47
CA PRO A 144 -1.05 11.69 0.33
C PRO A 144 -1.26 10.59 -0.72
N ALA A 145 -1.89 9.48 -0.31
CA ALA A 145 -2.34 8.49 -1.29
C ALA A 145 -3.32 9.18 -2.23
N ARG A 146 -3.26 8.85 -3.54
CA ARG A 146 -4.28 9.33 -4.47
C ARG A 146 -5.64 8.91 -3.98
N HIS A 147 -6.47 9.91 -3.68
CA HIS A 147 -7.89 9.67 -3.53
C HIS A 147 -8.42 9.45 -4.94
N MET A 148 -8.99 8.28 -5.21
CA MET A 148 -9.20 7.77 -6.56
C MET A 148 -10.11 8.63 -7.46
N ALA A 149 -10.60 9.77 -6.99
CA ALA A 149 -11.11 10.82 -7.85
C ALA A 149 -10.13 11.25 -8.98
N GLU A 150 -8.84 10.92 -8.87
CA GLU A 150 -7.76 11.45 -9.71
C GLU A 150 -7.04 10.42 -10.62
N CYS A 151 -7.46 9.16 -10.76
CA CYS A 151 -6.69 8.18 -11.55
C CYS A 151 -7.52 7.23 -12.42
N ALA A 152 -7.12 7.09 -13.69
CA ALA A 152 -7.68 6.13 -14.63
C ALA A 152 -7.13 4.70 -14.40
N PRO A 153 -7.91 3.62 -14.63
CA PRO A 153 -7.56 2.29 -14.11
C PRO A 153 -6.93 1.31 -15.12
N ALA A 154 -5.90 0.58 -14.69
CA ALA A 154 -5.28 -0.56 -15.40
C ALA A 154 -6.07 -1.88 -15.18
N GLU A 155 -6.16 -2.73 -16.21
CA GLU A 155 -6.96 -3.97 -16.23
C GLU A 155 -6.20 -5.18 -15.67
N VAL A 156 -6.82 -5.94 -14.76
CA VAL A 156 -6.30 -7.23 -14.26
C VAL A 156 -7.24 -8.33 -14.75
N ALA A 157 -6.79 -9.18 -15.67
CA ALA A 157 -7.64 -10.25 -16.20
C ALA A 157 -7.96 -11.28 -15.09
N ALA A 158 -9.24 -11.61 -14.90
CA ALA A 158 -9.65 -12.59 -13.90
C ALA A 158 -9.34 -14.04 -14.33
N PRO A 159 -8.97 -14.94 -13.39
CA PRO A 159 -8.68 -16.33 -13.69
C PRO A 159 -9.93 -17.14 -14.10
N ARG A 160 -9.77 -18.07 -15.05
CA ARG A 160 -10.85 -18.92 -15.58
C ARG A 160 -11.54 -19.79 -14.52
N SER A 161 -10.83 -20.18 -13.46
CA SER A 161 -11.35 -20.96 -12.34
C SER A 161 -12.43 -20.21 -11.54
N LEU A 162 -12.29 -18.89 -11.42
CA LEU A 162 -13.22 -18.04 -10.69
C LEU A 162 -14.57 -17.93 -11.42
N GLY A 163 -14.55 -17.97 -12.76
CA GLY A 163 -15.76 -18.02 -13.58
C GLY A 163 -16.69 -19.19 -13.26
N LYS A 164 -16.15 -20.32 -12.75
CA LYS A 164 -16.95 -21.47 -12.30
C LYS A 164 -17.65 -21.25 -10.96
N LEU A 165 -17.10 -20.41 -10.09
CA LEU A 165 -17.64 -20.16 -8.75
C LEU A 165 -18.68 -19.05 -8.74
N VAL A 166 -18.36 -17.92 -9.38
CA VAL A 166 -19.19 -16.70 -9.31
C VAL A 166 -19.93 -16.40 -10.60
N GLY A 167 -19.71 -17.21 -11.65
CA GLY A 167 -20.19 -16.99 -13.01
C GLY A 167 -19.18 -16.22 -13.86
N HIS A 168 -19.06 -16.61 -15.13
CA HIS A 168 -18.07 -16.06 -16.07
C HIS A 168 -18.16 -14.53 -16.19
N THR A 169 -19.36 -13.98 -16.36
CA THR A 169 -19.57 -12.53 -16.50
C THR A 169 -19.19 -11.77 -15.23
N ARG A 170 -19.58 -12.27 -14.03
CA ARG A 170 -19.21 -11.61 -12.77
C ARG A 170 -17.72 -11.70 -12.47
N SER A 171 -17.08 -12.81 -12.84
CA SER A 171 -15.62 -12.94 -12.76
C SER A 171 -14.92 -11.94 -13.68
N ALA A 172 -15.40 -11.78 -14.92
CA ALA A 172 -14.85 -10.81 -15.86
C ALA A 172 -15.05 -9.36 -15.38
N VAL A 173 -16.24 -9.05 -14.84
CA VAL A 173 -16.53 -7.78 -14.16
C VAL A 173 -15.56 -7.54 -13.01
N LEU A 174 -15.38 -8.52 -12.12
CA LEU A 174 -14.48 -8.39 -10.97
C LEU A 174 -13.02 -8.14 -11.40
N GLY A 175 -12.51 -8.85 -12.41
CA GLY A 175 -11.17 -8.59 -12.96
C GLY A 175 -11.04 -7.19 -13.56
N SER A 176 -12.05 -6.75 -14.31
CA SER A 176 -12.07 -5.45 -14.98
C SER A 176 -12.09 -4.25 -14.02
N ILE A 177 -12.48 -4.46 -12.75
CA ILE A 177 -12.49 -3.47 -11.67
C ILE A 177 -11.11 -3.32 -11.00
N GLY A 178 -10.11 -4.17 -11.34
CA GLY A 178 -8.81 -4.26 -10.64
C GLY A 178 -8.10 -2.93 -10.35
N GLY A 179 -8.17 -1.96 -11.27
CA GLY A 179 -7.62 -0.61 -11.06
C GLY A 179 -8.61 0.46 -10.57
N GLY A 180 -9.89 0.12 -10.39
CA GLY A 180 -11.03 1.04 -10.37
C GLY A 180 -11.77 1.06 -11.72
N CYS A 181 -13.00 1.56 -11.81
CA CYS A 181 -13.65 1.96 -13.08
C CYS A 181 -15.04 2.55 -12.84
N THR A 182 -15.52 3.39 -13.75
CA THR A 182 -16.93 3.78 -13.81
C THR A 182 -17.82 2.66 -14.35
N THR A 183 -19.14 2.74 -14.11
CA THR A 183 -20.10 1.78 -14.69
C THR A 183 -20.03 1.72 -16.22
N SER A 184 -19.82 2.86 -16.89
CA SER A 184 -19.72 2.93 -18.35
C SER A 184 -18.43 2.29 -18.88
N GLU A 185 -17.31 2.49 -18.19
CA GLU A 185 -16.05 1.83 -18.52
C GLU A 185 -16.15 0.33 -18.27
N LEU A 186 -16.78 -0.08 -17.18
CA LEU A 186 -17.01 -1.49 -16.85
C LEU A 186 -17.83 -2.20 -17.94
N ALA A 187 -18.89 -1.56 -18.42
CA ALA A 187 -19.73 -2.04 -19.51
C ALA A 187 -18.91 -2.24 -20.79
N ARG A 188 -18.11 -1.24 -21.17
CA ARG A 188 -17.24 -1.30 -22.34
C ARG A 188 -16.18 -2.40 -22.24
N ARG A 189 -15.56 -2.58 -21.07
CA ARG A 189 -14.49 -3.55 -20.82
C ARG A 189 -14.97 -5.00 -20.91
N VAL A 190 -16.16 -5.26 -20.38
CA VAL A 190 -16.72 -6.62 -20.33
C VAL A 190 -17.57 -6.93 -21.57
N GLY A 191 -17.90 -5.92 -22.39
CA GLY A 191 -18.75 -6.10 -23.57
C GLY A 191 -20.23 -6.30 -23.22
N VAL A 192 -20.72 -5.63 -22.17
CA VAL A 192 -22.12 -5.72 -21.70
C VAL A 192 -22.77 -4.33 -21.67
N SER A 193 -24.10 -4.27 -21.50
CA SER A 193 -24.81 -3.00 -21.36
C SER A 193 -24.49 -2.31 -20.03
N ALA A 194 -24.66 -0.98 -19.97
CA ALA A 194 -24.46 -0.22 -18.72
C ALA A 194 -25.38 -0.69 -17.58
N ALA A 195 -26.62 -1.07 -17.91
CA ALA A 195 -27.56 -1.64 -16.94
C ALA A 195 -27.06 -2.99 -16.40
N SER A 196 -26.58 -3.88 -17.27
CA SER A 196 -26.02 -5.18 -16.89
C SER A 196 -24.73 -5.02 -16.07
N ALA A 197 -23.84 -4.11 -16.46
CA ALA A 197 -22.64 -3.78 -15.69
C ALA A 197 -23.00 -3.27 -14.28
N SER A 198 -23.98 -2.37 -14.18
CA SER A 198 -24.45 -1.85 -12.88
C SER A 198 -25.06 -2.94 -12.01
N GLN A 199 -25.83 -3.87 -12.60
CA GLN A 199 -26.41 -5.00 -11.90
C GLN A 199 -25.32 -5.95 -11.37
N HIS A 200 -24.34 -6.31 -12.20
CA HIS A 200 -23.22 -7.17 -11.79
C HIS A 200 -22.36 -6.51 -10.71
N ALA A 201 -22.05 -5.22 -10.85
CA ALA A 201 -21.35 -4.46 -9.81
C ALA A 201 -22.17 -4.39 -8.51
N GLY A 202 -23.50 -4.24 -8.61
CA GLY A 202 -24.41 -4.28 -7.47
C GLY A 202 -24.34 -5.60 -6.69
N VAL A 203 -24.42 -6.73 -7.39
CA VAL A 203 -24.32 -8.07 -6.77
C VAL A 203 -22.95 -8.28 -6.13
N LEU A 204 -21.86 -7.87 -6.80
CA LEU A 204 -20.51 -7.99 -6.24
C LEU A 204 -20.30 -7.07 -5.04
N ARG A 205 -20.98 -5.91 -5.02
CA ARG A 205 -21.00 -4.99 -3.87
C ARG A 205 -21.76 -5.59 -2.69
N GLU A 206 -22.93 -6.19 -2.92
CA GLU A 206 -23.69 -6.90 -1.90
C GLU A 206 -22.90 -8.08 -1.32
N ALA A 207 -22.10 -8.76 -2.14
CA ALA A 207 -21.17 -9.80 -1.70
C ALA A 207 -19.90 -9.26 -1.01
N GLY A 208 -19.75 -7.95 -0.85
CA GLY A 208 -18.58 -7.33 -0.21
C GLY A 208 -17.29 -7.43 -1.03
N LEU A 209 -17.36 -7.77 -2.32
CA LEU A 209 -16.21 -7.91 -3.23
C LEU A 209 -15.84 -6.60 -3.91
N VAL A 210 -16.81 -5.71 -4.08
CA VAL A 210 -16.68 -4.41 -4.73
C VAL A 210 -17.17 -3.31 -3.80
N LEU A 211 -16.48 -2.18 -3.81
CA LEU A 211 -16.93 -0.95 -3.19
C LEU A 211 -17.32 0.03 -4.28
N THR A 212 -18.44 0.73 -4.08
CA THR A 212 -18.89 1.79 -4.99
C THR A 212 -18.77 3.13 -4.29
N LEU A 213 -18.11 4.09 -4.93
CA LEU A 213 -17.88 5.44 -4.44
C LEU A 213 -18.43 6.44 -5.45
N ARG A 214 -19.15 7.45 -4.95
CA ARG A 214 -19.65 8.54 -5.79
C ARG A 214 -18.58 9.63 -5.86
N ASN A 215 -18.12 9.95 -7.06
CA ASN A 215 -17.15 10.99 -7.33
C ASN A 215 -17.80 12.08 -8.20
N GLY A 216 -18.33 13.13 -7.58
CA GLY A 216 -19.11 14.16 -8.27
C GLY A 216 -20.35 13.56 -8.95
N SER A 217 -20.45 13.73 -10.28
CA SER A 217 -21.53 13.16 -11.09
C SER A 217 -21.30 11.69 -11.49
N ALA A 218 -20.11 11.13 -11.26
CA ALA A 218 -19.74 9.78 -11.68
C ALA A 218 -19.76 8.77 -10.52
N VAL A 219 -20.07 7.51 -10.84
CA VAL A 219 -20.05 6.37 -9.91
C VAL A 219 -18.87 5.48 -10.27
N MET A 220 -17.99 5.20 -9.29
CA MET A 220 -16.79 4.41 -9.47
C MET A 220 -16.81 3.15 -8.62
N HIS A 221 -16.41 2.04 -9.22
CA HIS A 221 -16.31 0.72 -8.61
C HIS A 221 -14.86 0.37 -8.36
N THR A 222 -14.55 -0.21 -7.20
CA THR A 222 -13.20 -0.60 -6.79
C THR A 222 -13.26 -1.96 -6.12
N LEU A 223 -12.17 -2.72 -6.13
CA LEU A 223 -12.11 -3.97 -5.38
C LEU A 223 -12.00 -3.69 -3.88
N THR A 224 -12.67 -4.51 -3.08
CA THR A 224 -12.35 -4.63 -1.65
C THR A 224 -11.12 -5.54 -1.46
N PRO A 225 -10.50 -5.56 -0.27
CA PRO A 225 -9.45 -6.54 0.02
C PRO A 225 -9.90 -7.99 -0.23
N LEU A 226 -11.17 -8.31 0.03
CA LEU A 226 -11.76 -9.62 -0.25
C LEU A 226 -11.85 -9.89 -1.76
N GLY A 227 -12.34 -8.94 -2.55
CA GLY A 227 -12.38 -9.04 -4.02
C GLY A 227 -10.99 -9.21 -4.64
N ALA A 228 -10.00 -8.46 -4.16
CA ALA A 228 -8.62 -8.57 -4.61
C ALA A 228 -7.98 -9.92 -4.20
N ALA A 229 -8.27 -10.42 -2.99
CA ALA A 229 -7.81 -11.74 -2.54
C ALA A 229 -8.43 -12.87 -3.37
N LEU A 230 -9.69 -12.74 -3.77
CA LEU A 230 -10.40 -13.72 -4.60
C LEU A 230 -9.78 -13.86 -5.99
N LEU A 231 -9.42 -12.72 -6.62
CA LEU A 231 -8.72 -12.72 -7.92
C LEU A 231 -7.32 -13.35 -7.80
N ARG A 232 -6.55 -13.03 -6.75
CA ARG A 232 -5.24 -13.65 -6.49
C ARG A 232 -5.35 -15.14 -6.19
N GLY A 233 -6.37 -15.55 -5.43
CA GLY A 233 -6.63 -16.95 -5.09
C GLY A 233 -6.93 -17.80 -6.32
N GLY A 234 -7.68 -17.25 -7.29
CA GLY A 234 -7.93 -17.93 -8.56
C GLY A 234 -6.71 -18.01 -9.49
N HIS A 235 -5.69 -17.18 -9.29
CA HIS A 235 -4.40 -17.26 -10.01
C HIS A 235 -3.48 -18.37 -9.47
N ARG A 236 -3.73 -18.92 -8.27
CA ARG A 236 -3.05 -20.14 -7.81
C ARG A 236 -3.62 -21.37 -8.53
N GLY A 237 -3.28 -21.52 -9.81
CA GLY A 237 -3.25 -22.84 -10.45
C GLY A 237 -2.15 -23.71 -9.80
N PRO A 238 -2.18 -25.04 -9.98
CA PRO A 238 -1.21 -25.95 -9.36
C PRO A 238 0.20 -25.66 -9.89
N GLN A 239 0.94 -24.81 -9.20
CA GLN A 239 2.38 -24.65 -9.37
C GLN A 239 3.01 -25.97 -8.91
N GLY A 240 3.74 -26.60 -9.83
CA GLY A 240 4.29 -27.94 -9.69
C GLY A 240 5.08 -28.14 -8.40
N ARG A 241 4.93 -29.34 -7.83
CA ARG A 241 5.89 -29.86 -6.85
C ARG A 241 7.31 -29.62 -7.39
N PRO A 242 8.25 -29.10 -6.58
CA PRO A 242 9.65 -29.11 -6.99
C PRO A 242 10.03 -30.56 -7.29
N ARG A 243 10.42 -30.82 -8.54
CA ARG A 243 11.00 -32.10 -8.96
C ARG A 243 12.34 -32.19 -8.23
N VAL A 244 12.36 -32.93 -7.12
CA VAL A 244 13.60 -33.32 -6.45
C VAL A 244 14.41 -34.10 -7.48
N GLN A 245 15.47 -33.49 -7.99
CA GLN A 245 16.43 -34.12 -8.87
C GLN A 245 17.28 -35.04 -8.00
N PRO A 246 17.41 -36.35 -8.33
CA PRO A 246 18.29 -37.22 -7.57
C PRO A 246 19.72 -36.73 -7.76
N VAL A 247 20.39 -36.44 -6.65
CA VAL A 247 21.80 -36.05 -6.60
C VAL A 247 22.62 -37.16 -7.24
N GLY A 248 23.26 -36.82 -8.36
CA GLY A 248 24.22 -37.69 -9.03
C GLY A 248 25.37 -38.03 -8.10
N GLN A 249 25.67 -39.31 -7.98
CA GLN A 249 26.80 -39.84 -7.25
C GLN A 249 28.09 -39.24 -7.81
N SER A 250 28.83 -38.52 -6.96
CA SER A 250 30.17 -38.04 -7.25
C SER A 250 31.12 -39.23 -7.30
N SER A 251 31.59 -39.58 -8.50
CA SER A 251 32.68 -40.52 -8.71
C SER A 251 33.97 -39.99 -8.10
N ILE A 252 34.61 -40.81 -7.27
CA ILE A 252 35.92 -40.60 -6.65
C ILE A 252 36.98 -40.78 -7.74
N PRO A 253 37.99 -39.89 -7.91
CA PRO A 253 39.10 -40.18 -8.79
C PRO A 253 40.11 -41.09 -8.09
N GLU A 254 40.44 -42.21 -8.72
CA GLU A 254 41.55 -43.09 -8.34
C GLU A 254 42.89 -42.35 -8.41
N ARG A 255 43.68 -42.44 -7.32
CA ARG A 255 45.09 -42.06 -7.32
C ARG A 255 45.89 -43.15 -8.04
N SER A 256 46.43 -42.81 -9.21
CA SER A 256 47.48 -43.60 -9.85
C SER A 256 48.82 -43.37 -9.15
N THR A 257 49.37 -44.45 -8.61
CA THR A 257 50.75 -44.63 -8.17
C THR A 257 51.71 -44.57 -9.36
N PRO A 258 52.93 -44.00 -9.23
CA PRO A 258 54.04 -44.38 -10.09
C PRO A 258 55.11 -45.15 -9.29
N ALA A 259 55.42 -46.34 -9.79
CA ALA A 259 56.67 -47.08 -9.62
C ALA A 259 57.31 -47.08 -11.04
N THR A 260 58.59 -46.96 -11.36
CA THR A 260 59.89 -47.16 -10.71
C THR A 260 60.96 -46.59 -11.67
N MET A 261 62.03 -45.99 -11.15
CA MET A 261 63.44 -46.32 -11.45
C MET A 261 64.37 -45.55 -10.51
#